data_AF-A0A0F9WAW9-F1
#
_entry.id   AF-A0A0F9WAW9-F1
#
_cell.length_a   1.000
_cell.length_b   1.000
_cell.length_c   1.000
_cell.angle_alpha   90.00
_cell.angle_beta   90.00
_cell.angle_gamma   90.00
#
_symmetry.space_group_name_H-M   'P 1'
#
loop_
_entity.id
_entity.type
_entity.pdbx_description
1 polymer ?
#
loop_
_entity_poly.entity_id
_entity_poly.type
_entity_poly.pdbx_seq_one_letter_code
_entity_poly.pdbx_strand_id
1 'polypeptide(L)' 'MGRTPDCICAKGQEPWCHVCTVAIAIQMRGEHPDTLSVSMLQRRMPKLDGHVAAILVEATKRIGTRANGVYVT' A
#
# COMPACT_ATOMS: atom_id res chain seq x y z
N MET A 1 0.05 20.84 -4.09
CA MET A 1 -0.05 19.37 -4.28
C MET A 1 1.17 18.78 -3.64
N GLY A 2 0.99 17.83 -2.74
CA GLY A 2 2.12 17.10 -2.16
C GLY A 2 2.52 15.97 -3.09
N ARG A 3 3.81 15.90 -3.44
CA ARG A 3 4.36 14.77 -4.20
C ARG A 3 5.00 13.81 -3.21
N THR A 4 4.49 12.59 -3.17
CA THR A 4 5.26 11.44 -2.69
C THR A 4 5.99 10.82 -3.87
N PRO A 5 7.05 10.05 -3.64
CA PRO A 5 7.82 9.40 -4.71
C PRO A 5 6.94 8.60 -5.69
N ASP A 6 5.80 8.07 -5.24
CA ASP A 6 4.96 7.18 -6.05
C ASP A 6 3.60 7.79 -6.44
N CYS A 7 3.25 9.00 -5.98
CA CYS A 7 1.85 9.41 -6.02
C CYS A 7 1.59 10.92 -5.83
N ILE A 8 0.53 11.42 -6.48
CA ILE A 8 0.09 12.83 -6.39
C ILE A 8 -1.08 12.92 -5.42
N CYS A 9 -0.87 13.60 -4.29
CA CYS A 9 -1.93 13.84 -3.31
C CYS A 9 -2.52 15.25 -3.44
N ALA A 10 -3.82 15.36 -3.13
CA ALA A 10 -4.48 16.65 -2.96
C ALA A 10 -3.78 17.47 -1.85
N LYS A 11 -3.82 18.80 -1.98
CA LYS A 11 -3.19 19.72 -1.03
C LYS A 11 -3.79 19.48 0.38
N GLY A 12 -2.95 19.25 1.38
CA GLY A 12 -3.37 18.97 2.77
C GLY A 12 -3.51 17.49 3.15
N GLN A 13 -3.31 16.55 2.22
CA GLN A 13 -3.28 15.11 2.50
C GLN A 13 -1.85 14.53 2.53
N GLU A 14 -0.88 15.37 2.88
CA GLU A 14 0.52 14.97 3.02
C GLU A 14 0.75 14.32 4.40
N PRO A 15 1.63 13.31 4.51
CA PRO A 15 2.48 12.77 3.46
C PRO A 15 1.79 11.73 2.58
N TRP A 16 0.77 11.01 3.05
CA TRP A 16 0.14 9.91 2.29
C TRP A 16 -1.37 10.09 2.23
N CYS A 17 -1.92 10.30 1.04
CA CYS A 17 -3.37 10.25 0.85
C CYS A 17 -3.86 8.79 0.79
N HIS A 18 -5.15 8.58 1.09
CA HIS A 18 -5.74 7.24 1.20
C HIS A 18 -5.51 6.38 -0.05
N VAL A 19 -5.72 6.96 -1.24
CA VAL A 19 -5.53 6.27 -2.52
C VAL A 19 -4.10 5.78 -2.67
N CYS A 20 -3.11 6.61 -2.36
CA CYS A 20 -1.70 6.27 -2.48
C CYS A 20 -1.27 5.22 -1.46
N THR A 21 -1.82 5.30 -0.24
CA THR A 21 -1.56 4.31 0.81
C THR A 21 -2.01 2.91 0.37
N VAL A 22 -3.20 2.82 -0.23
CA VAL A 22 -3.73 1.57 -0.77
C VAL A 22 -2.92 1.09 -1.98
N ALA A 23 -2.60 1.97 -2.93
CA ALA A 23 -1.83 1.62 -4.12
C ALA A 23 -0.44 1.07 -3.78
N ILE A 24 0.27 1.71 -2.84
CA ILE A 24 1.57 1.23 -2.34
C ILE A 24 1.41 -0.14 -1.68
N ALA A 25 0.40 -0.34 -0.84
CA ALA A 25 0.18 -1.63 -0.18
C ALA A 25 -0.09 -2.76 -1.19
N ILE A 26 -0.88 -2.50 -2.24
CA ILE A 26 -1.14 -3.45 -3.33
C ILE A 26 0.15 -3.77 -4.09
N GLN A 27 0.91 -2.74 -4.46
CA GLN A 27 2.19 -2.93 -5.16
C GLN A 27 3.16 -3.77 -4.32
N MET A 28 3.32 -3.43 -3.04
CA MET A 28 4.19 -4.18 -2.12
C MET A 28 3.72 -5.62 -1.91
N ARG A 29 2.40 -5.91 -1.97
CA ARG A 29 1.90 -7.30 -1.97
C ARG A 29 2.31 -8.02 -3.25
N GLY A 30 2.28 -7.35 -4.40
CA GLY A 30 2.78 -7.92 -5.65
C GLY A 30 4.28 -8.25 -5.59
N GLU A 31 5.08 -7.39 -4.97
CA GLU A 31 6.52 -7.58 -4.78
C GLU A 31 6.85 -8.61 -3.70
N HIS A 32 6.00 -8.72 -2.67
CA HIS A 32 6.17 -9.59 -1.50
C HIS A 32 4.88 -10.40 -1.23
N PRO A 33 4.54 -11.37 -2.09
CA PRO A 33 3.25 -12.06 -2.04
C PRO A 33 2.99 -12.74 -0.70
N ASP A 34 4.01 -13.40 -0.13
CA ASP A 34 3.85 -14.20 1.10
C ASP A 34 4.42 -13.52 2.35
N THR A 35 5.28 -12.51 2.18
CA THR A 35 6.08 -11.95 3.28
C THR A 35 5.71 -10.52 3.67
N LEU A 36 4.76 -9.88 2.98
CA LEU A 36 4.35 -8.52 3.32
C LEU A 36 3.86 -8.44 4.78
N SER A 37 4.46 -7.51 5.54
CA SER A 37 4.19 -7.31 6.96
C SER A 37 3.96 -5.84 7.28
N VAL A 38 3.39 -5.58 8.47
CA VAL A 38 3.11 -4.22 8.98
C VAL A 38 4.38 -3.37 9.01
N SER A 39 5.49 -3.94 9.50
CA SER A 39 6.77 -3.23 9.60
C SER A 39 7.37 -2.88 8.24
N MET A 40 7.09 -3.67 7.18
CA MET A 40 7.48 -3.32 5.82
C MET A 40 6.69 -2.10 5.30
N LEU A 41 5.37 -2.09 5.50
CA LEU A 41 4.53 -0.94 5.12
C LEU A 41 4.94 0.33 5.87
N GLN A 42 5.20 0.26 7.18
CA GLN A 42 5.61 1.43 7.96
C GLN A 42 7.01 1.95 7.62
N ARG A 43 7.92 1.05 7.20
CA ARG A 43 9.23 1.47 6.66
C ARG A 43 9.09 2.18 5.31
N ARG A 44 8.18 1.70 4.45
CA ARG A 44 7.91 2.33 3.15
C ARG A 44 7.15 3.65 3.27
N MET A 45 6.18 3.70 4.18
CA MET A 45 5.33 4.86 4.47
C MET A 45 5.54 5.29 5.93
N PRO A 46 6.59 6.09 6.21
CA PRO A 46 6.81 6.62 7.55
C PRO A 46 5.58 7.41 8.01
N LYS A 47 5.22 7.26 9.29
CA LYS A 47 4.01 7.81 9.93
C LYS A 47 2.69 7.13 9.55
N LEU A 48 2.72 6.01 8.81
CA LEU A 48 1.54 5.17 8.66
C LEU A 48 1.14 4.57 10.01
N ASP A 49 -0.11 4.80 10.40
CA ASP A 49 -0.69 4.22 11.59
C ASP A 49 -0.60 2.68 11.56
N GLY A 50 -0.20 2.09 12.69
CA GLY A 50 0.03 0.64 12.76
C GLY A 50 -1.24 -0.19 12.57
N HIS A 51 -2.38 0.32 13.01
CA HIS A 51 -3.67 -0.35 12.84
C HIS A 51 -4.12 -0.29 11.38
N VAL A 52 -3.97 0.87 10.73
CA VAL A 52 -4.20 1.02 9.28
C VAL A 52 -3.27 0.09 8.48
N ALA A 53 -1.99 0.00 8.84
CA ALA A 53 -1.05 -0.90 8.20
C ALA A 53 -1.46 -2.37 8.36
N ALA A 54 -1.91 -2.81 9.54
CA ALA A 54 -2.42 -4.17 9.75
C ALA A 54 -3.63 -4.48 8.87
N ILE A 55 -4.58 -3.53 8.78
CA ILE A 55 -5.76 -3.65 7.91
C ILE A 55 -5.33 -3.79 6.45
N LEU A 56 -4.37 -2.99 5.98
CA LEU A 56 -3.86 -3.05 4.60
C LEU A 56 -3.15 -4.38 4.30
N VAL A 57 -2.34 -4.89 5.23
CA VAL A 57 -1.69 -6.20 5.07
C VAL A 57 -2.73 -7.30 4.88
N GLU A 58 -3.79 -7.32 5.69
CA GLU A 58 -4.86 -8.33 5.56
C GLU A 58 -5.74 -8.11 4.33
N ALA A 59 -6.12 -6.87 4.04
CA ALA A 59 -6.95 -6.53 2.88
C ALA A 59 -6.28 -6.93 1.56
N THR A 60 -4.96 -6.73 1.45
CA THR A 60 -4.20 -7.08 0.24
C THR A 60 -4.08 -8.58 0.01
N LYS A 61 -4.25 -9.45 1.02
CA LYS A 61 -4.25 -10.91 0.80
C LYS A 61 -5.41 -11.38 -0.08
N ARG A 62 -6.53 -10.63 -0.07
CA ARG A 62 -7.73 -10.93 -0.86
C ARG A 62 -7.63 -10.42 -2.29
N ILE A 63 -6.69 -9.50 -2.55
CA ILE A 63 -6.41 -8.99 -3.88
C ILE A 63 -5.48 -10.02 -4.51
N GLY A 64 -6.06 -10.93 -5.30
CA GLY A 64 -5.36 -12.06 -5.90
C GLY A 64 -3.98 -11.66 -6.39
N THR A 65 -2.96 -12.35 -5.89
CA THR A 65 -1.57 -12.12 -6.30
C THR A 65 -1.49 -12.23 -7.81
N ARG A 66 -0.95 -11.19 -8.43
CA ARG A 66 -0.81 -11.02 -9.86
C ARG A 66 0.09 -12.13 -10.44
N ALA A 67 -0.47 -13.29 -10.73
CA ALA A 67 0.15 -14.24 -11.66
C ALA A 67 -0.18 -13.75 -13.08
N ASN A 68 0.81 -13.22 -13.79
CA ASN A 68 0.71 -12.91 -15.23
C ASN A 68 -0.26 -11.79 -15.66
N GLY A 69 -0.39 -10.71 -14.89
CA GLY A 69 -1.00 -9.47 -15.40
C GLY A 69 -2.51 -9.47 -15.59
N VAL A 70 -3.23 -10.53 -15.19
CA VAL A 70 -4.69 -10.60 -15.25
C VAL A 70 -5.24 -10.53 -13.82
N TYR A 71 -6.10 -9.55 -13.55
CA TYR A 71 -6.90 -9.54 -12.33
C TYR A 71 -7.98 -10.61 -12.47
N VAL A 72 -7.85 -11.70 -11.71
CA VAL A 72 -8.89 -12.72 -11.63
C VAL A 72 -9.83 -12.32 -10.49
N THR A 73 -11.06 -11.98 -10.84
CA THR A 73 -12.18 -11.70 -9.93
C THR A 73 -12.66 -12.95 -9.22
#